data_AF-A0A7S4U9V4-F1
#
_entry.id   AF-A0A7S4U9V4-F1
#
_cell.length_a   1.000
_cell.length_b   1.000
_cell.length_c   1.000
_cell.angle_alpha   90.00
_cell.angle_beta   90.00
_cell.angle_gamma   90.00
#
_symmetry.space_group_name_H-M   'P 1'
#
loop_
_entity.id
_entity.type
_entity.pdbx_description
1 polymer ?
#
loop_
_entity_poly.entity_id
_entity_poly.type
_entity_poly.pdbx_seq_one_letter_code
_entity_poly.pdbx_strand_id
1 'polypeptide(L)'
;GEVLWPPWEASAIPLWIKERLIRPLELAGAVPEGWINCATLNDYSAGGCIAPHKDAPQLFGRPIVSVSLFSDSNLTFGVRSLSETRGPPPVYVHPVLRGEATLLHGYSANNITHAVRPCDLPSRRVSVILRHVFPDAPVLLEPGDRRTVPLDMLYPPPRRRQRPCCLAHQPGSPRAADDSAARAGRSSG
;
A
#
# COMPACT_ATOMS: atom_id res chain seq x y z
N GLY A 1 8.88 16.23 -11.29
CA GLY A 1 8.19 14.94 -11.11
C GLY A 1 6.78 15.20 -10.64
N GLU A 2 5.94 14.17 -10.54
CA GLU A 2 4.63 14.29 -9.88
C GLU A 2 4.80 14.67 -8.40
N VAL A 3 3.84 15.42 -7.89
CA VAL A 3 3.78 15.97 -6.52
C VAL A 3 2.38 15.76 -5.95
N LEU A 4 2.27 15.71 -4.63
CA LEU A 4 0.98 15.62 -3.94
C LEU A 4 0.35 17.00 -3.78
N TRP A 5 -0.98 17.04 -3.86
CA TRP A 5 -1.76 18.16 -3.37
C TRP A 5 -1.69 18.24 -1.84
N PRO A 6 -1.93 19.42 -1.25
CA PRO A 6 -1.98 19.56 0.19
C PRO A 6 -2.96 18.56 0.84
N PRO A 7 -2.65 17.95 2.00
CA PRO A 7 -3.46 16.85 2.54
C PRO A 7 -4.90 17.22 2.87
N TRP A 8 -5.16 18.50 3.17
CA TRP A 8 -6.50 19.02 3.50
C TRP A 8 -7.43 19.17 2.30
N GLU A 9 -6.90 19.12 1.07
CA GLU A 9 -7.70 19.09 -0.17
C GLU A 9 -8.32 17.70 -0.40
N ALA A 10 -7.77 16.66 0.25
CA ALA A 10 -8.26 15.30 0.13
C ALA A 10 -9.16 14.94 1.32
N SER A 11 -10.28 14.29 1.01
CA SER A 11 -11.11 13.67 2.05
C SER A 11 -10.41 12.45 2.66
N ALA A 12 -10.68 12.18 3.93
CA ALA A 12 -10.24 10.95 4.58
C ALA A 12 -10.78 9.71 3.84
N ILE A 13 -10.02 8.61 3.85
CA ILE A 13 -10.46 7.33 3.27
C ILE A 13 -11.80 6.92 3.93
N PRO A 14 -12.88 6.73 3.16
CA PRO A 14 -14.18 6.34 3.67
C PRO A 14 -14.14 5.03 4.47
N LEU A 15 -14.97 4.94 5.51
CA LEU A 15 -15.00 3.78 6.40
C LEU A 15 -15.27 2.47 5.65
N TRP A 16 -16.15 2.49 4.65
CA TRP A 16 -16.45 1.30 3.86
C TRP A 16 -15.24 0.79 3.06
N ILE A 17 -14.34 1.66 2.59
CA ILE A 17 -13.09 1.24 1.92
C ILE A 17 -12.17 0.57 2.94
N LYS A 18 -12.06 1.17 4.13
CA LYS A 18 -11.26 0.60 5.22
C LYS A 18 -11.76 -0.80 5.61
N GLU A 19 -13.05 -0.93 5.86
CA GLU A 19 -13.65 -2.18 6.37
C GLU A 19 -13.80 -3.27 5.30
N ARG A 20 -14.15 -2.89 4.07
CA ARG A 20 -14.52 -3.84 3.01
C ARG A 20 -13.40 -4.15 2.03
N LEU A 21 -12.39 -3.29 1.92
CA LEU A 21 -11.28 -3.48 0.97
C LEU A 21 -9.94 -3.59 1.70
N ILE A 22 -9.57 -2.61 2.51
CA ILE A 22 -8.24 -2.58 3.17
C ILE A 22 -8.12 -3.71 4.21
N ARG A 23 -9.07 -3.80 5.15
CA ARG A 23 -9.02 -4.78 6.24
C ARG A 23 -8.96 -6.23 5.72
N PRO A 24 -9.73 -6.66 4.71
CA PRO A 24 -9.55 -7.98 4.12
C PRO A 24 -8.16 -8.24 3.54
N LEU A 25 -7.54 -7.24 2.88
CA LEU A 25 -6.18 -7.37 2.35
C LEU A 25 -5.13 -7.52 3.47
N GLU A 26 -5.29 -6.76 4.56
CA GLU A 26 -4.43 -6.85 5.74
C GLU A 26 -4.56 -8.20 6.44
N LEU A 27 -5.81 -8.68 6.64
CA LEU A 27 -6.08 -9.98 7.26
C LEU A 27 -5.55 -11.16 6.41
N ALA A 28 -5.55 -11.02 5.09
CA ALA A 28 -4.97 -12.00 4.18
C ALA A 28 -3.44 -11.94 4.11
N GLY A 29 -2.80 -10.96 4.76
CA GLY A 29 -1.35 -10.75 4.69
C GLY A 29 -0.87 -10.21 3.33
N ALA A 30 -1.79 -9.71 2.48
CA ALA A 30 -1.44 -9.15 1.17
C ALA A 30 -0.69 -7.82 1.30
N VAL A 31 -0.98 -7.06 2.37
CA VAL A 31 -0.24 -5.87 2.81
C VAL A 31 -0.16 -5.86 4.35
N PRO A 32 0.84 -5.19 4.95
CA PRO A 32 0.90 -5.01 6.40
C PRO A 32 -0.28 -4.19 6.95
N GLU A 33 -0.66 -4.43 8.21
CA GLU A 33 -1.64 -3.59 8.92
C GLU A 33 -1.18 -2.12 8.95
N GLY A 34 -2.08 -1.21 8.58
CA GLY A 34 -1.82 0.23 8.53
C GLY A 34 -0.95 0.67 7.35
N TRP A 35 -0.68 -0.22 6.39
CA TRP A 35 0.13 0.11 5.21
C TRP A 35 -0.58 1.10 4.28
N ILE A 36 -1.87 0.89 3.99
CA ILE A 36 -2.61 1.73 3.03
C ILE A 36 -2.98 3.07 3.70
N ASN A 37 -2.50 4.18 3.13
CA ASN A 37 -2.83 5.53 3.58
C ASN A 37 -3.41 6.42 2.46
N CYS A 38 -3.52 5.90 1.24
CA CYS A 38 -4.08 6.59 0.09
C CYS A 38 -5.04 5.66 -0.67
N ALA A 39 -6.22 6.16 -1.02
CA ALA A 39 -7.19 5.46 -1.85
C ALA A 39 -7.71 6.41 -2.93
N THR A 40 -7.70 5.97 -4.19
CA THR A 40 -8.28 6.72 -5.31
C THR A 40 -9.24 5.83 -6.08
N LEU A 41 -10.32 6.42 -6.59
CA LEU A 41 -11.32 5.73 -7.38
C LEU A 41 -11.22 6.21 -8.82
N ASN A 42 -11.13 5.26 -9.75
CA ASN A 42 -11.31 5.53 -11.17
C ASN A 42 -12.64 4.90 -11.61
N ASP A 43 -13.62 5.73 -11.96
CA ASP A 43 -14.92 5.30 -12.50
C ASP A 43 -14.93 5.49 -14.01
N TYR A 44 -14.92 4.39 -14.75
CA TYR A 44 -14.82 4.35 -16.20
C TYR A 44 -16.17 4.04 -16.82
N SER A 45 -16.57 4.84 -17.81
CA SER A 45 -17.62 4.49 -18.77
C SER A 45 -17.11 3.46 -19.80
N ALA A 46 -18.04 2.85 -20.55
CA ALA A 46 -17.69 2.02 -21.70
C ALA A 46 -16.81 2.79 -22.70
N GLY A 47 -15.76 2.15 -23.23
CA GLY A 47 -14.75 2.77 -24.08
C GLY A 47 -13.78 3.72 -23.35
N GLY A 48 -13.90 3.85 -22.03
CA GLY A 48 -12.94 4.58 -21.19
C GLY A 48 -11.53 4.01 -21.29
N CYS A 49 -10.53 4.75 -20.81
CA CYS A 49 -9.14 4.29 -20.84
C CYS A 49 -8.28 5.01 -19.80
N ILE A 50 -7.07 4.47 -19.61
CA ILE A 50 -5.97 5.19 -18.95
C ILE A 50 -4.70 5.02 -19.78
N ALA A 51 -4.03 6.14 -20.07
CA ALA A 51 -2.82 6.15 -20.86
C ALA A 51 -1.70 5.31 -20.20
N PRO A 52 -0.76 4.76 -21.00
CA PRO A 52 0.36 4.02 -20.45
C PRO A 52 1.19 4.87 -19.50
N HIS A 53 1.32 4.42 -18.27
CA HIS A 53 2.08 5.12 -17.23
C HIS A 53 2.68 4.13 -16.23
N LYS A 54 3.46 4.66 -15.29
CA LYS A 54 3.92 3.97 -14.09
C LYS A 54 3.56 4.84 -12.91
N ASP A 55 3.08 4.26 -11.81
CA ASP A 55 2.88 5.01 -10.57
C ASP A 55 4.20 5.65 -10.12
N ALA A 56 4.14 6.92 -9.73
CA ALA A 56 5.31 7.71 -9.34
C ALA A 56 6.11 7.04 -8.21
N PRO A 57 7.35 6.58 -8.46
CA PRO A 57 8.14 5.88 -7.47
C PRO A 57 8.58 6.74 -6.29
N GLN A 58 8.64 8.07 -6.45
CA GLN A 58 8.92 9.02 -5.38
C GLN A 58 7.71 9.31 -4.48
N LEU A 59 6.50 8.96 -4.92
CA LEU A 59 5.27 9.23 -4.16
C LEU A 59 4.79 7.99 -3.42
N PHE A 60 4.80 6.84 -4.09
CA PHE A 60 4.08 5.67 -3.61
C PHE A 60 5.02 4.51 -3.23
N GLY A 61 4.83 3.89 -2.08
CA GLY A 61 5.41 2.59 -1.71
C GLY A 61 4.79 1.45 -2.51
N ARG A 62 5.50 0.32 -2.59
CA ARG A 62 5.03 -0.92 -3.26
C ARG A 62 4.66 -1.98 -2.22
N PRO A 63 3.64 -2.83 -2.47
CA PRO A 63 2.89 -2.97 -3.72
C PRO A 63 1.88 -1.85 -3.97
N ILE A 64 1.56 -1.60 -5.25
CA ILE A 64 0.35 -0.87 -5.64
C ILE A 64 -0.79 -1.89 -5.73
N VAL A 65 -1.90 -1.64 -5.04
CA VAL A 65 -3.05 -2.55 -5.05
C VAL A 65 -4.20 -1.93 -5.81
N SER A 66 -4.84 -2.68 -6.70
CA SER A 66 -6.08 -2.25 -7.37
C SER A 66 -7.17 -3.28 -7.18
N VAL A 67 -8.36 -2.86 -6.73
CA VAL A 67 -9.55 -3.72 -6.62
C VAL A 67 -10.55 -3.35 -7.71
N SER A 68 -10.93 -4.33 -8.53
CA SER A 68 -11.87 -4.12 -9.64
C SER A 68 -13.32 -4.33 -9.19
N LEU A 69 -14.21 -3.43 -9.57
CA LEU A 69 -15.64 -3.44 -9.24
C LEU A 69 -16.49 -3.25 -10.51
N PHE A 70 -17.77 -3.61 -10.40
CA PHE A 70 -18.82 -3.56 -11.44
C PHE A 70 -18.66 -4.52 -12.62
N SER A 71 -17.50 -4.60 -13.27
CA SER A 71 -17.29 -5.46 -14.44
C SER A 71 -15.85 -5.94 -14.57
N ASP A 72 -15.68 -7.01 -15.35
CA ASP A 72 -14.38 -7.55 -15.73
C ASP A 72 -13.72 -6.65 -16.79
N SER A 73 -12.39 -6.64 -16.81
CA SER A 73 -11.60 -5.89 -17.80
C SER A 73 -10.20 -6.50 -17.92
N ASN A 74 -9.30 -5.81 -18.62
CA ASN A 74 -7.88 -6.16 -18.69
C ASN A 74 -7.00 -4.97 -18.30
N LEU A 75 -5.95 -5.27 -17.54
CA LEU A 75 -4.81 -4.39 -17.33
C LEU A 75 -3.68 -4.83 -18.26
N THR A 76 -3.26 -3.94 -19.15
CA THR A 76 -2.22 -4.23 -20.14
C THR A 76 -0.88 -3.67 -19.71
N PHE A 77 0.20 -4.36 -20.03
CA PHE A 77 1.57 -3.96 -19.71
C PHE A 77 2.41 -3.80 -20.98
N GLY A 78 3.27 -2.78 -21.02
CA GLY A 78 4.21 -2.53 -22.11
C GLY A 78 3.58 -1.91 -23.36
N VAL A 79 2.37 -1.37 -23.23
CA VAL A 79 1.71 -0.63 -24.31
C VAL A 79 2.38 0.74 -24.44
N ARG A 80 2.72 1.13 -25.68
CA ARG A 80 3.30 2.45 -25.98
C ARG A 80 2.25 3.51 -26.33
N SER A 81 1.09 3.08 -26.80
CA SER A 81 0.01 3.94 -27.29
C SER A 81 -1.33 3.23 -27.13
N LEU A 82 -2.38 3.99 -26.79
CA LEU A 82 -3.76 3.47 -26.73
C LEU A 82 -4.40 3.30 -28.11
N SER A 83 -3.74 3.76 -29.18
CA SER A 83 -4.23 3.59 -30.55
C SER A 83 -4.04 2.14 -30.99
N GLU A 84 -5.16 1.44 -31.22
CA GLU A 84 -5.19 0.05 -31.68
C GLU A 84 -4.48 -0.16 -33.03
N THR A 85 -4.38 0.90 -33.84
CA THR A 85 -3.71 0.88 -35.15
C THR A 85 -2.25 1.30 -35.10
N ARG A 86 -1.75 1.80 -33.96
CA ARG A 86 -0.41 2.36 -33.82
C ARG A 86 0.33 1.75 -32.64
N GLY A 87 1.09 0.69 -32.91
CA GLY A 87 2.09 0.15 -32.00
C GLY A 87 2.12 -1.37 -31.96
N PRO A 88 3.16 -1.96 -31.35
CA PRO A 88 3.18 -3.38 -31.06
C PRO A 88 2.07 -3.75 -30.04
N PRO A 89 1.63 -5.02 -30.02
CA PRO A 89 0.70 -5.50 -29.01
C PRO A 89 1.27 -5.33 -27.59
N PRO A 90 0.42 -5.36 -26.53
CA PRO A 90 0.90 -5.39 -25.15
C PRO A 90 1.90 -6.52 -24.94
N VAL A 91 2.91 -6.28 -24.11
CA VAL A 91 3.85 -7.32 -23.66
C VAL A 91 3.11 -8.38 -22.84
N TYR A 92 2.15 -7.94 -22.03
CA TYR A 92 1.30 -8.82 -21.24
C TYR A 92 -0.08 -8.20 -21.05
N VAL A 93 -1.10 -9.06 -21.01
CA VAL A 93 -2.49 -8.69 -20.72
C VAL A 93 -2.90 -9.48 -19.49
N HIS A 94 -3.19 -8.77 -18.40
CA HIS A 94 -3.64 -9.33 -17.16
C HIS A 94 -5.17 -9.17 -17.05
N PRO A 95 -5.95 -10.26 -17.06
CA PRO A 95 -7.37 -10.18 -16.73
C PRO A 95 -7.53 -9.61 -15.31
N VAL A 96 -8.44 -8.66 -15.16
CA VAL A 96 -8.80 -8.07 -13.86
C VAL A 96 -10.29 -8.25 -13.66
N LEU A 97 -10.66 -9.35 -13.00
CA LEU A 97 -12.06 -9.72 -12.84
C LEU A 97 -12.71 -8.90 -11.73
N ARG A 98 -14.04 -8.76 -11.81
CA ARG A 98 -14.84 -8.11 -10.78
C ARG A 98 -14.63 -8.81 -9.43
N GLY A 99 -14.25 -8.03 -8.42
CA GLY A 99 -14.00 -8.48 -7.06
C GLY A 99 -12.54 -8.88 -6.79
N GLU A 100 -11.69 -8.94 -7.82
CA GLU A 100 -10.28 -9.29 -7.64
C GLU A 100 -9.44 -8.08 -7.22
N ALA A 101 -8.45 -8.38 -6.38
CA ALA A 101 -7.37 -7.47 -6.04
C ALA A 101 -6.10 -7.86 -6.81
N THR A 102 -5.57 -6.94 -7.61
CA THR A 102 -4.29 -7.09 -8.32
C THR A 102 -3.21 -6.33 -7.55
N LEU A 103 -2.07 -6.98 -7.30
CA LEU A 103 -0.92 -6.39 -6.62
C LEU A 103 0.25 -6.22 -7.61
N LEU A 104 0.70 -4.98 -7.80
CA LEU A 104 1.86 -4.66 -8.63
C LEU A 104 3.08 -4.44 -7.74
N HIS A 105 4.14 -5.22 -7.97
CA HIS A 105 5.42 -5.12 -7.26
C HIS A 105 6.59 -5.49 -8.18
N GLY A 106 7.81 -5.13 -7.79
CA GLY A 106 9.00 -5.43 -8.59
C GLY A 106 8.90 -4.87 -10.01
N TYR A 107 9.12 -5.73 -11.02
CA TYR A 107 9.15 -5.32 -12.42
C TYR A 107 7.83 -4.69 -12.90
N SER A 108 6.68 -5.26 -12.51
CA SER A 108 5.35 -4.81 -12.97
C SER A 108 4.98 -3.42 -12.47
N ALA A 109 5.56 -2.99 -11.34
CA ALA A 109 5.32 -1.66 -10.77
C ALA A 109 6.37 -0.61 -11.20
N ASN A 110 7.59 -1.03 -11.54
CA ASN A 110 8.73 -0.12 -11.64
C ASN A 110 9.33 -0.01 -13.06
N ASN A 111 9.27 -1.09 -13.84
CA ASN A 111 10.07 -1.23 -15.06
C ASN A 111 9.26 -1.34 -16.35
N ILE A 112 7.94 -1.45 -16.25
CA ILE A 112 7.04 -1.52 -17.40
C ILE A 112 5.82 -0.62 -17.19
N THR A 113 5.35 0.03 -18.25
CA THR A 113 4.12 0.82 -18.21
C THR A 113 2.90 -0.10 -18.13
N HIS A 114 1.84 0.38 -17.50
CA HIS A 114 0.53 -0.27 -17.55
C HIS A 114 -0.55 0.69 -18.05
N ALA A 115 -1.59 0.14 -18.66
CA ALA A 115 -2.70 0.87 -19.27
C ALA A 115 -3.98 0.04 -19.28
N VAL A 116 -5.12 0.73 -19.42
CA VAL A 116 -6.42 0.13 -19.78
C VAL A 116 -6.80 0.69 -21.13
N ARG A 117 -7.00 -0.18 -22.12
CA ARG A 117 -7.36 0.21 -23.48
C ARG A 117 -8.88 0.40 -23.61
N PRO A 118 -9.36 1.25 -24.53
CA PRO A 118 -10.80 1.40 -24.79
C PRO A 118 -11.53 0.07 -25.04
N CYS A 119 -10.96 -0.83 -25.83
CA CYS A 119 -11.54 -2.14 -26.12
C CYS A 119 -11.64 -3.09 -24.92
N ASP A 120 -10.86 -2.87 -23.85
CA ASP A 120 -10.91 -3.68 -22.64
C ASP A 120 -12.00 -3.23 -21.66
N LEU A 121 -12.74 -2.16 -21.99
CA LEU A 121 -13.82 -1.61 -21.17
C LEU A 121 -15.14 -1.59 -21.96
N PRO A 122 -15.79 -2.75 -22.18
CA PRO A 122 -17.06 -2.81 -22.92
C PRO A 122 -18.25 -2.27 -22.11
N SER A 123 -18.10 -2.11 -20.80
CA SER A 123 -19.15 -1.62 -19.89
C SER A 123 -18.53 -0.80 -18.76
N ARG A 124 -19.37 -0.22 -17.89
CA ARG A 124 -18.89 0.57 -16.74
C ARG A 124 -18.02 -0.29 -15.82
N ARG A 125 -16.85 0.23 -15.43
CA ARG A 125 -15.94 -0.40 -14.46
C ARG A 125 -15.46 0.63 -13.46
N VAL A 126 -15.36 0.23 -12.19
CA VAL A 126 -14.67 1.04 -11.17
C VAL A 126 -13.43 0.30 -10.71
N SER A 127 -12.31 1.01 -10.58
CA SER A 127 -11.10 0.50 -9.93
C SER A 127 -10.79 1.33 -8.69
N VAL A 128 -10.68 0.67 -7.54
CA VAL A 128 -10.19 1.30 -6.31
C VAL A 128 -8.70 1.02 -6.19
N ILE A 129 -7.88 2.06 -6.33
CA ILE A 129 -6.42 1.98 -6.22
C ILE A 129 -6.03 2.35 -4.79
N LEU A 130 -5.38 1.41 -4.10
CA LEU A 130 -4.94 1.53 -2.71
C LEU A 130 -3.41 1.56 -2.68
N ARG A 131 -2.86 2.61 -2.08
CA ARG A 131 -1.42 2.92 -2.10
C ARG A 131 -0.92 3.32 -0.72
N HIS A 132 0.38 3.19 -0.53
CA HIS A 132 1.11 3.83 0.55
C HIS A 132 1.83 5.05 0.00
N VAL A 133 1.57 6.24 0.50
CA VAL A 133 2.32 7.45 0.21
C VAL A 133 3.49 7.54 1.17
N PHE A 134 4.69 7.78 0.66
CA PHE A 134 5.86 7.91 1.51
C PHE A 134 5.82 9.16 2.40
N PRO A 135 6.38 9.10 3.62
CA PRO A 135 6.49 10.27 4.49
C PRO A 135 7.27 11.43 3.87
N ASP A 136 8.26 11.14 3.03
CA ASP A 136 9.11 12.12 2.34
C ASP A 136 8.59 12.54 0.96
N ALA A 137 7.39 12.07 0.57
CA ALA A 137 6.80 12.42 -0.72
C ALA A 137 6.60 13.96 -0.82
N PRO A 138 6.98 14.59 -1.95
CA PRO A 138 6.86 16.03 -2.13
C PRO A 138 5.39 16.47 -2.21
N VAL A 139 5.02 17.45 -1.38
CA VAL A 139 3.69 18.05 -1.30
C VAL A 139 3.76 19.54 -1.65
N LEU A 140 2.79 20.02 -2.43
CA LEU A 140 2.60 21.45 -2.68
C LEU A 140 2.18 22.17 -1.38
N LEU A 141 2.71 23.37 -1.14
CA LEU A 141 2.28 24.20 -0.01
C LEU A 141 0.93 24.86 -0.27
N GLU A 142 0.76 25.39 -1.48
CA GLU A 142 -0.44 26.07 -1.94
C GLU A 142 -0.73 25.67 -3.40
N PRO A 143 -2.00 25.66 -3.83
CA PRO A 143 -2.34 25.46 -5.23
C PRO A 143 -1.63 26.46 -6.16
N GLY A 144 -0.80 25.96 -7.07
CA GLY A 144 -0.04 26.79 -8.03
C GLY A 144 1.36 27.22 -7.57
N ASP A 145 1.78 26.87 -6.34
CA ASP A 145 3.18 27.02 -5.94
C ASP A 145 4.07 25.99 -6.67
N ARG A 146 5.36 26.32 -6.85
CA ARG A 146 6.39 25.38 -7.34
C ARG A 146 7.20 24.76 -6.21
N ARG A 147 7.13 25.33 -5.01
CA ARG A 147 7.83 24.82 -3.83
C ARG A 147 7.11 23.60 -3.27
N THR A 148 7.90 22.65 -2.80
CA THR A 148 7.37 21.44 -2.15
C THR A 148 8.05 21.22 -0.82
N VAL A 149 7.34 20.56 0.08
CA VAL A 149 7.86 20.07 1.36
C VAL A 149 7.56 18.58 1.50
N PRO A 150 8.33 17.83 2.30
CA PRO A 150 8.00 16.47 2.69
C PRO A 150 6.61 16.38 3.34
N LEU A 151 5.87 15.30 3.08
CA LEU A 151 4.54 15.09 3.65
C LEU A 151 4.55 15.07 5.18
N ASP A 152 5.55 14.43 5.79
CA ASP A 152 5.69 14.33 7.25
C ASP A 152 5.96 15.68 7.94
N MET A 153 6.43 16.69 7.20
CA MET A 153 6.57 18.05 7.72
C MET A 153 5.20 18.70 7.94
N LEU A 154 4.22 18.41 7.07
CA LEU A 154 2.85 18.92 7.18
C LEU A 154 1.95 18.02 8.04
N TYR A 155 2.21 16.72 8.03
CA TYR A 155 1.43 15.71 8.74
C TYR A 155 2.35 14.73 9.46
N PRO A 156 2.99 15.16 10.56
CA PRO A 156 3.97 14.33 11.25
C PRO A 156 3.30 13.06 11.76
N PRO A 157 3.94 11.88 11.60
CA PRO A 157 3.38 10.64 12.09
C PRO A 157 3.17 10.75 13.61
N PRO A 158 2.10 10.17 14.16
CA PRO A 158 1.89 10.15 15.60
C PRO A 158 3.14 9.55 16.26
N ARG A 159 3.73 10.29 17.20
CA ARG A 159 4.92 9.84 17.92
C ARG A 159 4.61 8.46 18.50
N ARG A 160 5.33 7.42 18.04
CA ARG A 160 5.29 6.11 18.69
C ARG A 160 5.57 6.36 20.17
N ARG A 161 4.59 6.11 21.05
CA ARG A 161 4.86 6.01 22.48
C ARG A 161 6.00 5.01 22.61
N GLN A 162 7.18 5.46 23.02
CA GLN A 162 8.24 4.55 23.42
C GLN A 162 7.60 3.67 24.47
N ARG A 163 7.38 2.39 24.15
CA ARG A 163 7.16 1.40 25.19
C ARG A 163 8.37 1.54 26.10
N PRO A 164 8.23 1.76 27.42
CA PRO A 164 9.38 1.73 28.29
C PRO A 164 10.06 0.40 28.02
N CYS A 165 11.28 0.45 27.48
CA CYS A 165 12.11 -0.74 27.38
C CYS A 165 12.18 -1.28 28.80
N CYS A 166 11.65 -2.48 28.99
CA CYS A 166 11.77 -3.22 30.22
C CYS A 166 13.20 -3.04 30.72
N LEU A 167 13.35 -2.47 31.91
CA LEU A 167 14.63 -2.34 32.59
C LEU A 167 15.36 -3.68 32.49
N ALA A 168 16.54 -3.63 31.89
CA ALA A 168 17.41 -4.75 31.69
C ALA A 168 17.57 -5.54 32.99
N HIS A 169 17.13 -6.79 32.99
CA HIS A 169 17.50 -7.74 34.02
C HIS A 169 19.01 -7.97 33.86
N GLN A 170 19.82 -7.40 34.75
CA GLN A 170 21.25 -7.68 34.78
C GLN A 170 21.48 -9.07 35.39
N PRO A 171 22.22 -9.97 34.73
CA PRO A 171 22.67 -11.20 35.34
C PRO A 171 24.00 -10.98 36.07
N GLY A 172 24.06 -11.32 37.36
CA GLY A 172 25.31 -11.71 38.00
C GLY A 172 25.55 -11.23 39.43
N SER A 173 25.42 -12.14 40.39
CA SER A 173 26.59 -12.67 41.12
C SER A 173 26.21 -13.87 42.00
N PRO A 174 27.01 -14.95 42.02
CA PRO A 174 26.77 -16.09 42.88
C PRO A 174 27.54 -16.01 44.22
N ARG A 175 26.93 -16.66 45.22
CA ARG A 175 27.48 -17.19 46.49
C ARG A 175 27.74 -16.21 47.65
N ALA A 176 26.97 -16.42 48.71
CA ALA A 176 27.55 -16.89 49.98
C ALA A 176 26.68 -18.06 50.48
N ALA A 177 27.35 -19.17 50.77
CA ALA A 177 26.77 -20.32 51.46
C ALA A 177 26.61 -19.95 52.94
N ASP A 178 25.52 -20.40 53.56
CA ASP A 178 25.54 -20.64 55.00
C ASP A 178 24.87 -21.98 55.27
N ASP A 179 25.70 -22.85 55.83
CA ASP A 179 25.37 -24.18 56.33
C ASP A 179 24.46 -24.06 57.55
N SER A 180 23.38 -24.84 57.59
CA SER A 180 22.88 -25.42 58.84
C SER A 180 22.06 -26.66 58.56
N ALA A 181 22.62 -27.79 58.98
CA ALA A 181 22.10 -29.13 58.86
C ALA A 181 21.02 -29.45 59.91
N ALA A 182 19.99 -30.19 59.50
CA ALA A 182 19.28 -31.20 60.33
C ALA A 182 18.37 -32.04 59.41
N ARG A 183 18.87 -33.16 58.88
CA ARG A 183 18.61 -34.55 59.32
C ARG A 183 17.14 -35.04 59.26
N ALA A 184 16.99 -36.05 58.39
CA ALA A 184 16.26 -37.32 58.57
C ALA A 184 14.76 -37.39 58.21
N GLY A 185 14.44 -38.31 57.29
CA GLY A 185 13.09 -38.86 57.12
C GLY A 185 12.81 -39.42 55.72
N ARG A 186 13.32 -40.62 55.42
CA ARG A 186 12.84 -41.45 54.30
C ARG A 186 11.48 -42.05 54.65
N SER A 187 10.53 -42.04 53.72
CA SER A 187 9.71 -43.23 53.39
C SER A 187 8.82 -42.99 52.18
N SER A 188 8.98 -43.92 51.24
CA SER A 188 8.18 -44.34 50.09
C SER A 188 6.64 -44.25 50.21
N GLY A 189 6.03 -43.97 49.06
CA GLY A 189 4.60 -44.11 48.75
C GLY A 189 4.35 -43.66 47.33
#